data_AF-A0A6J1VRX3-F1
#
_entry.id   AF-A0A6J1VRX3-F1
#
_cell.length_a   1.000
_cell.length_b   1.000
_cell.length_c   1.000
_cell.angle_alpha   90.00
_cell.angle_beta   90.00
_cell.angle_gamma   90.00
#
_symmetry.space_group_name_H-M   'P 1'
#
loop_
_entity.id
_entity.type
_entity.pdbx_description
1 polymer ?
#
loop_
_entity_poly.entity_id
_entity_poly.type
_entity_poly.pdbx_seq_one_letter_code
_entity_poly.pdbx_strand_id
1 'polypeptide(L)'
;MASGVTVCDKVIQVFNDMKVRKHAPQEEQKKRKKAVIFCLSEDKKKIILEPGREILVGELGDTVDDPYLHFVGMLPPSDCRYALYDATYETKESKKEDLVFLFW
;
A
#
# COMPACT_ATOMS: atom_id res chain seq x y z
N MET A 1 -16.63 -18.95 9.44
CA MET A 1 -16.57 -18.73 7.99
C MET A 1 -15.11 -18.87 7.57
N ALA A 2 -14.74 -19.88 6.80
CA ALA A 2 -13.41 -19.97 6.21
C ALA A 2 -13.50 -19.41 4.80
N SER A 3 -12.85 -18.29 4.51
CA SER A 3 -12.91 -17.60 3.21
C SER A 3 -12.20 -18.37 2.08
N GLY A 4 -11.65 -19.56 2.36
CA GLY A 4 -10.94 -20.40 1.38
C GLY A 4 -9.58 -19.83 0.94
N VAL A 5 -9.21 -18.64 1.41
CA VAL A 5 -8.00 -17.91 1.00
C VAL A 5 -7.21 -17.51 2.25
N THR A 6 -5.91 -17.82 2.24
CA THR A 6 -4.97 -17.51 3.34
C THR A 6 -4.18 -16.24 3.02
N VAL A 7 -3.89 -15.41 4.00
CA VAL A 7 -3.00 -14.25 3.80
C VAL A 7 -1.55 -14.70 3.96
N CYS A 8 -0.67 -14.33 3.02
CA CYS A 8 0.75 -14.62 3.16
C CYS A 8 1.38 -13.78 4.29
N ASP A 9 2.30 -14.36 5.06
CA ASP A 9 2.96 -13.68 6.19
C ASP A 9 3.65 -12.37 5.78
N LYS A 10 4.18 -12.31 4.55
CA LYS A 10 4.77 -11.08 4.00
C LYS A 10 3.77 -9.93 3.91
N VAL A 11 2.51 -10.21 3.58
CA VAL A 11 1.44 -9.20 3.52
C VAL A 11 1.14 -8.69 4.93
N ILE A 12 1.11 -9.59 5.93
CA ILE A 12 0.89 -9.23 7.34
C ILE A 12 2.05 -8.35 7.85
N GLN A 13 3.29 -8.71 7.51
CA GLN A 13 4.47 -7.90 7.85
C GLN A 13 4.38 -6.50 7.25
N VAL A 14 4.08 -6.39 5.95
CA VAL A 14 3.93 -5.09 5.28
C VAL A 14 2.81 -4.26 5.90
N PHE A 15 1.66 -4.87 6.21
CA PHE A 15 0.57 -4.16 6.89
C PHE A 15 1.00 -3.61 8.25
N ASN A 16 1.68 -4.42 9.06
CA ASN A 16 2.17 -3.98 10.37
C ASN A 16 3.21 -2.86 10.26
N ASP A 17 4.12 -2.95 9.29
CA ASP A 17 5.12 -1.92 9.04
C ASP A 17 4.49 -0.59 8.55
N MET A 18 3.44 -0.66 7.73
CA MET A 18 2.71 0.55 7.30
C MET A 18 1.90 1.15 8.44
N LYS A 19 1.26 0.31 9.27
CA LYS A 19 0.44 0.73 10.41
C LYS A 19 1.26 1.35 11.54
N VAL A 20 2.42 0.77 11.86
CA VAL A 20 3.28 1.23 12.96
C VAL A 20 4.14 2.39 12.47
N ARG A 21 3.81 3.61 12.89
CA ARG A 21 4.64 4.79 12.64
C ARG A 21 5.86 4.78 13.55
N LYS A 22 6.95 4.20 13.07
CA LYS A 22 8.26 4.35 13.71
C LYS A 22 8.81 5.74 13.39
N HIS A 23 9.13 6.51 14.42
CA HIS A 23 9.99 7.69 14.26
C HIS A 23 11.39 7.19 13.91
N ALA A 24 11.64 7.02 12.61
CA ALA A 24 12.90 6.54 12.07
C ALA A 24 13.73 7.70 11.48
N PRO A 25 15.05 7.53 11.29
CA PRO A 25 15.89 8.45 10.54
C PRO A 25 15.36 8.69 9.12
N GLN A 26 15.74 9.83 8.53
CA GLN A 26 15.22 10.27 7.22
C GLN A 26 15.43 9.24 6.11
N GLU A 27 16.52 8.48 6.13
CA GLU A 27 16.77 7.40 5.16
C GLU A 27 15.79 6.21 5.28
N GLU A 28 15.39 5.84 6.49
CA GLU A 28 14.41 4.77 6.70
C GLU A 28 13.00 5.24 6.39
N GLN A 29 12.69 6.53 6.62
CA GLN A 29 11.40 7.09 6.21
C GLN A 29 11.21 7.05 4.70
N LYS A 30 12.27 7.29 3.91
CA LYS A 30 12.21 7.18 2.44
C LYS A 30 11.87 5.77 1.96
N LYS A 31 12.29 4.73 2.71
CA LYS A 31 11.99 3.32 2.39
C LYS A 31 10.60 2.88 2.84
N ARG A 32 9.85 3.75 3.53
CA ARG A 32 8.49 3.44 3.95
C ARG A 32 7.58 3.36 2.74
N LYS A 33 6.65 2.41 2.74
CA LYS A 33 5.70 2.24 1.65
C LYS A 33 4.55 3.24 1.79
N LYS A 34 4.31 4.03 0.75
CA LYS A 34 3.15 4.93 0.62
C LYS A 34 1.93 4.16 0.13
N ALA A 35 2.12 3.26 -0.82
CA ALA A 35 1.07 2.42 -1.36
C ALA A 35 1.60 1.02 -1.68
N VAL A 36 0.77 0.00 -1.55
CA VAL A 36 1.07 -1.38 -1.95
C VAL A 36 -0.16 -2.03 -2.55
N ILE A 37 0.06 -2.79 -3.62
CA ILE A 37 -0.97 -3.59 -4.27
C ILE A 37 -0.73 -5.08 -3.96
N PHE A 38 -1.81 -5.79 -3.67
CA PHE A 38 -1.85 -7.22 -3.44
C PHE A 38 -2.72 -7.89 -4.50
N CYS A 39 -2.35 -9.10 -4.84
CA CYS A 39 -3.10 -9.96 -5.75
C CYS A 39 -3.34 -11.33 -5.11
N LEU A 40 -4.27 -12.09 -5.71
CA LEU A 40 -4.38 -13.50 -5.42
C LEU A 40 -3.22 -14.24 -6.11
N SER A 41 -2.70 -15.26 -5.45
CA SER A 41 -1.79 -16.23 -6.07
C SER A 41 -2.46 -16.94 -7.25
N GLU A 42 -1.67 -17.52 -8.14
CA GLU A 42 -2.17 -18.23 -9.33
C GLU A 42 -3.16 -19.36 -8.97
N ASP A 43 -2.93 -20.04 -7.85
CA ASP A 43 -3.82 -21.08 -7.32
C ASP A 43 -5.06 -20.54 -6.59
N LYS A 44 -5.20 -19.20 -6.48
CA LYS A 44 -6.27 -18.45 -5.81
C LYS A 44 -6.46 -18.80 -4.33
N LYS A 45 -5.47 -19.44 -3.71
CA LYS A 45 -5.53 -19.85 -2.30
C LYS A 45 -4.85 -18.87 -1.37
N LYS A 46 -4.04 -17.94 -1.88
CA LYS A 46 -3.28 -17.01 -1.04
C LYS A 46 -3.39 -15.58 -1.54
N ILE A 47 -3.41 -14.62 -0.61
CA ILE A 47 -3.17 -13.20 -0.92
C ILE A 47 -1.67 -12.95 -0.78
N ILE A 48 -1.07 -12.41 -1.82
CA ILE A 48 0.37 -12.12 -1.92
C ILE A 48 0.59 -10.67 -2.36
N LEU A 49 1.79 -10.15 -2.12
CA LEU A 49 2.21 -8.86 -2.67
C LEU A 49 2.35 -8.96 -4.19
N GLU A 50 1.83 -7.97 -4.91
CA GLU A 50 2.05 -7.87 -6.34
C GLU A 50 3.47 -7.30 -6.59
N PRO A 51 4.38 -8.07 -7.22
CA PRO A 51 5.76 -7.67 -7.36
C PRO A 51 5.88 -6.40 -8.21
N GLY A 52 6.66 -5.43 -7.74
CA GLY A 52 6.91 -4.16 -8.44
C GLY A 52 5.75 -3.18 -8.43
N ARG A 53 4.67 -3.45 -7.68
CA ARG A 53 3.51 -2.56 -7.55
C ARG A 53 3.39 -1.99 -6.14
N GLU A 54 4.42 -1.26 -5.76
CA GLU A 54 4.50 -0.50 -4.52
C GLU A 54 5.08 0.88 -4.81
N ILE A 55 4.68 1.86 -3.99
CA ILE A 55 5.21 3.23 -4.05
C ILE A 55 5.93 3.48 -2.73
N LEU A 56 7.15 3.96 -2.78
CA LEU A 56 7.90 4.38 -1.60
C LEU A 56 7.70 5.88 -1.32
N VAL A 57 7.73 6.26 -0.04
CA VAL A 57 7.64 7.67 0.38
C VAL A 57 8.82 8.49 -0.18
N GLY A 58 9.99 7.86 -0.35
CA GLY A 58 11.17 8.51 -0.91
C GLY A 58 11.09 8.84 -2.40
N GLU A 59 10.14 8.24 -3.13
CA GLU A 59 9.93 8.51 -4.57
C GLU A 59 9.01 9.73 -4.78
N LEU A 60 8.34 10.19 -3.73
CA LEU A 60 7.44 11.33 -3.76
C LEU A 60 8.22 12.63 -3.98
N GLY A 61 7.86 13.36 -5.02
CA GLY A 61 8.49 14.63 -5.39
C GLY A 61 9.81 14.52 -6.16
N ASP A 62 10.27 13.30 -6.47
CA ASP A 62 11.43 13.06 -7.34
C ASP A 62 10.97 12.40 -8.66
N THR A 63 10.39 11.20 -8.57
CA THR A 63 9.84 10.46 -9.72
C THR A 63 8.32 10.44 -9.74
N VAL A 64 7.67 10.65 -8.60
CA VAL A 64 6.20 10.62 -8.45
C VAL A 64 5.70 11.97 -7.95
N ASP A 65 5.12 12.76 -8.85
CA ASP A 65 4.53 14.07 -8.52
C ASP A 65 3.21 13.91 -7.74
N ASP A 66 2.27 13.11 -8.27
CA ASP A 66 1.01 12.80 -7.60
C ASP A 66 0.95 11.32 -7.20
N PRO A 67 1.08 10.99 -5.89
CA PRO A 67 1.07 9.61 -5.43
C PRO A 67 -0.24 8.90 -5.69
N TYR A 68 -1.37 9.62 -5.65
CA TYR A 68 -2.68 9.01 -5.77
C TYR A 68 -2.98 8.67 -7.23
N LEU A 69 -2.72 9.60 -8.15
CA LEU A 69 -2.87 9.34 -9.59
C LEU A 69 -1.90 8.24 -10.06
N HIS A 70 -0.66 8.24 -9.56
CA HIS A 70 0.29 7.17 -9.86
C HIS A 70 -0.21 5.81 -9.35
N PHE A 71 -0.72 5.77 -8.12
CA PHE A 71 -1.35 4.57 -7.54
C PHE A 71 -2.53 4.06 -8.38
N VAL A 72 -3.44 4.95 -8.79
CA VAL A 72 -4.59 4.60 -9.66
C VAL A 72 -4.11 4.07 -11.00
N GLY A 73 -3.06 4.66 -11.60
CA GLY A 73 -2.47 4.20 -12.85
C GLY A 73 -1.85 2.80 -12.76
N MET A 74 -1.44 2.35 -11.57
CA MET A 74 -0.93 0.98 -11.37
C MET A 74 -2.06 -0.06 -11.27
N LEU A 75 -3.30 0.33 -10.99
CA LEU A 75 -4.40 -0.61 -10.84
C LEU A 75 -4.88 -1.11 -12.21
N PRO A 76 -5.02 -2.43 -12.41
CA PRO A 76 -5.40 -2.99 -13.70
C PRO A 76 -6.89 -2.76 -13.97
N PRO A 77 -7.30 -2.32 -15.18
CA PRO A 77 -8.71 -2.01 -15.45
C PRO A 77 -9.62 -3.23 -15.56
N SER A 78 -9.04 -4.43 -15.76
CA SER A 78 -9.76 -5.66 -16.08
C SER A 78 -9.54 -6.78 -15.07
N ASP A 79 -8.89 -6.50 -13.94
CA ASP A 79 -8.60 -7.50 -12.91
C ASP A 79 -8.75 -6.90 -11.51
N CYS A 80 -9.15 -7.73 -10.55
CA CYS A 80 -9.39 -7.27 -9.19
C CYS A 80 -8.08 -7.25 -8.39
N ARG A 81 -7.97 -6.27 -7.49
CA ARG A 81 -6.81 -6.09 -6.61
C ARG A 81 -7.23 -5.66 -5.21
N TYR A 82 -6.39 -5.98 -4.24
CA TYR A 82 -6.46 -5.36 -2.92
C TYR A 82 -5.32 -4.38 -2.79
N ALA A 83 -5.49 -3.30 -2.03
CA ALA A 83 -4.40 -2.38 -1.81
C ALA A 83 -4.47 -1.72 -0.44
N LEU A 84 -3.30 -1.27 0.02
CA LEU A 84 -3.20 -0.36 1.15
C LEU A 84 -2.58 0.95 0.68
N TYR A 85 -3.18 2.05 1.09
CA TYR A 85 -2.73 3.39 0.77
C TYR A 85 -2.65 4.22 2.05
N ASP A 86 -1.47 4.77 2.36
CA ASP A 86 -1.27 5.69 3.47
C ASP A 86 -1.71 7.10 3.01
N ALA A 87 -2.98 7.42 3.24
CA ALA A 87 -3.60 8.65 2.78
C ALA A 87 -3.23 9.82 3.70
N THR A 88 -2.55 10.83 3.16
CA THR A 88 -2.29 12.09 3.87
C THR A 88 -3.26 13.13 3.36
N TYR A 89 -4.08 13.71 4.24
CA TYR A 89 -5.07 14.71 3.89
C TYR A 89 -5.13 15.83 4.92
N GLU A 90 -5.56 17.01 4.49
CA GLU A 90 -5.65 18.19 5.35
C GLU A 90 -7.11 18.52 5.62
N THR A 91 -7.42 18.68 6.90
CA THR A 91 -8.69 19.23 7.37
C THR A 91 -8.45 20.67 7.83
N LYS A 92 -9.52 21.44 8.03
CA LYS A 92 -9.42 22.81 8.55
C LYS A 92 -8.69 22.90 9.90
N GLU A 93 -8.66 21.81 10.65
CA GLU A 93 -8.09 21.75 12.00
C GLU A 93 -6.68 21.18 12.02
N SER A 94 -6.41 20.16 11.20
CA SER A 94 -5.15 19.43 11.23
C SER A 94 -4.87 18.65 9.95
N LYS A 95 -3.59 18.39 9.72
CA LYS A 95 -3.13 17.38 8.78
C LYS A 95 -3.25 16.00 9.41
N LYS A 96 -3.96 15.11 8.72
CA LYS A 96 -4.20 13.74 9.14
C LYS A 96 -3.58 12.78 8.15
N GLU A 97 -3.32 11.59 8.64
CA GLU A 97 -2.77 10.51 7.86
C GLU A 97 -3.48 9.24 8.32
N ASP A 98 -4.14 8.53 7.41
CA ASP A 98 -4.91 7.32 7.69
C ASP A 98 -4.54 6.21 6.70
N LEU A 99 -4.42 4.99 7.21
CA LEU A 99 -4.17 3.83 6.38
C LEU A 99 -5.52 3.32 5.82
N VAL A 100 -5.67 3.42 4.50
CA VAL A 100 -6.89 3.03 3.79
C VAL A 100 -6.68 1.69 3.12
N PHE A 101 -7.59 0.76 3.37
CA PHE A 101 -7.67 -0.49 2.62
C PHE A 101 -8.66 -0.33 1.46
N LEU A 102 -8.22 -0.69 0.25
CA LEU A 102 -8.99 -0.59 -0.97
C LEU A 102 -9.25 -1.98 -1.56
N PHE A 103 -10.46 -2.17 -2.07
CA PHE A 103 -10.84 -3.26 -2.94
C PHE A 103 -11.14 -2.67 -4.31
N TRP A 104 -10.38 -3.12 -5.31
CA TRP A 104 -10.45 -2.66 -6.69
C TRP A 104 -11.00 -3.77 -7.56
#